data_AF-A0A914QIJ8-F1
#
_entry.id   AF-A0A914QIJ8-F1
#
_cell.length_a   1.000
_cell.length_b   1.000
_cell.length_c   1.000
_cell.angle_alpha   90.00
_cell.angle_beta   90.00
_cell.angle_gamma   90.00
#
_symmetry.space_group_name_H-M   'P 1'
#
loop_
_entity.id
_entity.type
_entity.pdbx_description
1 polymer ?
#
loop_
_entity_poly.entity_id
_entity_poly.type
_entity_poly.pdbx_seq_one_letter_code
_entity_poly.pdbx_strand_id
1 'polypeptide(L)'
;MTINNFVQEATKGKIDKVFTGEELDKRTTLILLNVVYFMANWTTKFQPRHEATFYSHIPRKTDMMTGNFYNLNYTNSKDWHAVGIPYRDAKTCMFIVLPKEKNGLEKVIQSMDYKMFMKCTKE
;
A
#
# COMPACT_ATOMS: atom_id res chain seq x y z
N MET A 1 30.87 4.82 -6.83
CA MET A 1 29.46 4.42 -6.74
C MET A 1 29.22 3.94 -5.31
N THR A 2 28.22 4.48 -4.60
CA THR A 2 27.88 4.07 -3.22
C THR A 2 26.61 3.21 -3.22
N ILE A 3 26.32 2.53 -2.11
CA ILE A 3 25.06 1.77 -1.96
C ILE A 3 23.84 2.69 -2.14
N ASN A 4 23.89 3.92 -1.60
CA ASN A 4 22.81 4.89 -1.78
C ASN A 4 22.63 5.31 -3.25
N ASN A 5 23.72 5.50 -4.01
CA ASN A 5 23.59 5.82 -5.43
C ASN A 5 22.90 4.68 -6.20
N PHE A 6 23.25 3.43 -5.90
CA PHE A 6 22.56 2.26 -6.48
C PHE A 6 21.07 2.27 -6.16
N VAL A 7 20.69 2.54 -4.91
CA VAL A 7 19.27 2.61 -4.50
C VAL A 7 18.54 3.75 -5.20
N GLN A 8 19.15 4.93 -5.25
CA GLN A 8 18.58 6.10 -5.89
C GLN A 8 18.32 5.83 -7.37
N GLU A 9 19.28 5.25 -8.09
CA GLU A 9 19.13 4.87 -9.50
C GLU A 9 18.04 3.80 -9.68
N ALA A 10 18.10 2.71 -8.90
CA ALA A 10 17.14 1.60 -8.98
C ALA A 10 15.70 2.02 -8.69
N THR A 11 15.51 3.07 -7.89
CA THR A 11 14.19 3.59 -7.50
C THR A 11 13.78 4.84 -8.26
N LYS A 12 14.52 5.22 -9.32
CA LYS A 12 14.27 6.44 -10.10
C LYS A 12 14.20 7.70 -9.22
N GLY A 13 15.07 7.76 -8.22
CA GLY A 13 15.16 8.84 -7.24
C GLY A 13 14.04 8.87 -6.20
N LYS A 14 13.22 7.81 -6.08
CA LYS A 14 12.12 7.77 -5.09
C LYS A 14 12.59 7.36 -3.70
N ILE A 15 13.72 6.67 -3.59
CA ILE A 15 14.41 6.41 -2.33
C ILE A 15 15.80 7.02 -2.46
N ASP A 16 16.02 8.13 -1.76
CA ASP A 16 17.24 8.92 -1.87
C ASP A 16 18.42 8.28 -1.14
N LYS A 17 18.23 7.90 0.12
CA LYS A 17 19.26 7.26 0.95
C LYS A 17 18.64 6.19 1.83
N VAL A 18 19.31 5.06 1.90
CA VAL A 18 19.00 3.98 2.86
C VAL A 18 19.92 4.06 4.08
N PHE A 19 21.16 4.51 3.88
CA PHE A 19 22.12 4.73 4.96
C PHE A 19 22.45 6.23 5.05
N THR A 20 22.29 6.84 6.22
CA THR A 20 22.47 8.28 6.45
C THR A 20 23.82 8.65 7.04
N GLY A 21 24.62 7.67 7.48
CA GLY A 21 26.05 7.82 7.77
C GLY A 21 26.54 7.09 9.00
N GLU A 22 25.67 6.81 9.98
CA GLU A 22 26.03 6.17 11.24
C GLU A 22 25.70 4.66 11.28
N GLU A 23 24.97 4.16 10.29
CA GLU A 23 24.49 2.79 10.27
C GLU A 23 25.56 1.77 9.85
N LEU A 24 26.60 2.23 9.14
CA LEU A 24 27.68 1.39 8.63
C LEU A 24 29.02 1.91 9.15
N ASP A 25 29.79 1.02 9.77
CA ASP A 25 31.12 1.32 10.30
C ASP A 25 32.19 0.40 9.70
N LYS A 26 33.46 0.62 10.09
CA LYS A 26 34.60 -0.19 9.63
C LYS A 26 34.53 -1.67 10.02
N ARG A 27 33.62 -2.07 10.92
CA ARG A 27 33.39 -3.47 11.34
C ARG A 27 32.27 -4.13 10.53
N THR A 28 31.50 -3.36 9.77
CA THR A 28 30.43 -3.88 8.92
C THR A 28 31.02 -4.74 7.80
N THR A 29 30.76 -6.04 7.86
CA THR A 29 31.34 -7.03 6.94
C THR A 29 30.33 -7.51 5.87
N LEU A 30 29.03 -7.44 6.16
CA LEU A 30 27.97 -7.89 5.25
C LEU A 30 26.72 -7.02 5.42
N ILE A 31 26.05 -6.72 4.31
CA ILE A 31 24.75 -6.03 4.27
C ILE A 31 23.81 -6.84 3.39
N LEU A 32 22.60 -7.10 3.89
CA LEU A 32 21.48 -7.56 3.07
C LEU A 32 20.56 -6.38 2.80
N LEU A 33 20.40 -6.02 1.52
CA LEU A 33 19.60 -4.89 1.08
C LEU A 33 18.55 -5.38 0.09
N ASN A 34 17.28 -5.03 0.34
CA ASN A 34 16.19 -5.19 -0.62
C ASN A 34 15.45 -3.86 -0.78
N VAL A 35 15.32 -3.39 -2.00
CA VAL A 35 14.60 -2.15 -2.31
C VAL A 35 13.64 -2.40 -3.45
N VAL A 36 12.37 -2.00 -3.24
CA VAL A 36 11.29 -2.20 -4.20
C VAL A 36 10.62 -0.87 -4.47
N TYR A 37 10.55 -0.48 -5.76
CA TYR A 37 9.76 0.65 -6.22
C TYR A 37 8.69 0.15 -7.20
N PHE A 38 7.43 0.43 -6.89
CA PHE A 38 6.30 0.04 -7.71
C PHE A 38 5.50 1.27 -8.15
N MET A 39 5.31 1.41 -9.46
CA MET A 39 4.47 2.44 -10.07
C MET A 39 3.68 1.82 -11.21
N ALA A 40 2.35 1.84 -11.08
CA ALA A 40 1.46 1.29 -12.08
C ALA A 40 0.22 2.18 -12.25
N ASN A 41 -0.33 2.16 -13.46
CA ASN A 41 -1.59 2.83 -13.76
C ASN A 41 -2.75 1.93 -13.38
N TRP A 42 -3.83 2.49 -12.86
CA TRP A 42 -5.10 1.77 -12.69
C TRP A 42 -5.69 1.35 -14.03
N THR A 43 -6.42 0.23 -14.06
CA THR A 43 -7.24 -0.14 -15.23
C THR A 43 -8.32 0.92 -15.48
N THR A 44 -9.08 1.25 -14.43
CA THR A 44 -10.05 2.36 -14.44
C THR A 44 -9.49 3.49 -13.61
N LYS A 45 -9.24 4.65 -14.24
CA LYS A 45 -8.71 5.82 -13.55
C LYS A 45 -9.77 6.42 -12.60
N PHE A 46 -9.31 6.91 -11.46
CA PHE A 46 -10.13 7.73 -10.59
C PHE A 46 -10.49 9.07 -11.25
N GLN A 47 -11.63 9.61 -10.86
CA GLN A 47 -12.13 10.95 -11.17
C GLN A 47 -11.40 12.02 -10.33
N PRO A 48 -11.62 13.32 -10.62
CA PRO A 48 -10.94 14.42 -9.92
C PRO A 48 -11.05 14.31 -8.40
N ARG A 49 -9.96 14.70 -7.73
CA ARG A 49 -9.87 14.70 -6.28
C ARG A 49 -10.75 15.80 -5.70
N HIS A 50 -11.35 15.53 -4.55
CA HIS A 50 -12.00 16.55 -3.74
C HIS A 50 -11.49 16.44 -2.31
N GLU A 51 -11.44 17.57 -1.61
CA GLU A 51 -11.00 17.57 -0.22
C GLU A 51 -12.11 17.01 0.68
N ALA A 52 -11.79 16.01 1.50
CA ALA A 52 -12.69 15.49 2.53
C ALA A 52 -11.93 15.24 3.84
N THR A 53 -12.68 15.05 4.92
CA THR A 53 -12.09 14.70 6.22
C THR A 53 -11.80 13.21 6.28
N PHE A 54 -10.52 12.84 6.46
CA PHE A 54 -10.10 11.50 6.84
C PHE A 54 -10.07 11.38 8.35
N TYR A 55 -10.85 10.43 8.89
CA TYR A 55 -10.97 10.21 10.34
C TYR A 55 -9.90 9.23 10.86
N SER A 56 -8.66 9.69 10.93
CA SER A 56 -7.59 9.04 11.73
C SER A 56 -7.74 9.33 13.23
N HIS A 57 -6.78 8.88 14.06
CA HIS A 57 -6.68 9.26 15.49
C HIS A 57 -6.86 10.77 15.72
N ILE A 58 -6.26 11.58 14.85
CA ILE A 58 -6.54 13.01 14.71
C ILE A 58 -7.13 13.22 13.32
N PRO A 59 -8.39 13.71 13.19
CA PRO A 59 -8.98 13.96 11.88
C PRO A 59 -8.19 14.99 11.07
N ARG A 60 -8.06 14.76 9.77
CA ARG A 60 -7.33 15.66 8.85
C ARG A 60 -8.03 15.77 7.51
N LYS A 61 -7.84 16.90 6.83
CA LYS A 61 -8.25 17.06 5.44
C LYS A 61 -7.34 16.27 4.51
N THR A 62 -7.91 15.65 3.49
CA THR A 62 -7.18 14.83 2.52
C THR A 62 -7.93 14.86 1.19
N ASP A 63 -7.17 14.88 0.11
CA ASP A 63 -7.68 14.71 -1.23
C ASP A 63 -8.21 13.29 -1.41
N MET A 64 -9.52 13.13 -1.47
CA MET A 64 -10.18 11.86 -1.74
C MET A 64 -10.36 11.67 -3.24
N MET A 65 -10.02 10.47 -3.71
CA MET A 65 -10.29 10.03 -5.07
C MET A 65 -11.64 9.29 -5.12
N THR A 66 -12.45 9.55 -6.14
CA THR A 66 -13.67 8.79 -6.43
C THR A 66 -13.55 8.10 -7.78
N GLY A 67 -14.31 7.05 -8.02
CA GLY A 67 -14.30 6.39 -9.31
C GLY A 67 -15.56 5.58 -9.52
N ASN A 68 -15.99 5.48 -10.78
CA ASN A 68 -17.10 4.63 -11.19
C ASN A 68 -16.52 3.28 -11.59
N PHE A 69 -16.50 2.36 -10.64
CA PHE A 69 -15.97 1.03 -10.85
C PHE A 69 -17.09 0.01 -11.02
N TYR A 70 -16.87 -0.95 -11.92
CA TYR A 70 -17.79 -2.06 -12.18
C TYR A 70 -17.03 -3.37 -12.03
N ASN A 71 -17.71 -4.41 -11.54
CA ASN A 71 -17.17 -5.77 -11.43
C ASN A 71 -15.83 -5.87 -10.67
N LEU A 72 -15.62 -5.02 -9.65
CA LEU A 72 -14.45 -5.15 -8.78
C LEU A 72 -14.55 -6.42 -7.94
N ASN A 73 -13.38 -6.91 -7.54
CA ASN A 73 -13.29 -7.98 -6.57
C ASN A 73 -13.67 -7.45 -5.18
N TYR A 74 -14.98 -7.44 -4.88
CA TYR A 74 -15.52 -6.98 -3.63
C TYR A 74 -15.92 -8.16 -2.73
N THR A 75 -15.50 -8.11 -1.46
CA THR A 75 -15.87 -9.06 -0.42
C THR A 75 -16.47 -8.32 0.76
N ASN A 76 -17.60 -8.81 1.27
CA ASN A 76 -18.24 -8.29 2.46
C ASN A 76 -18.22 -9.37 3.56
N SER A 77 -17.58 -9.08 4.69
CA SER A 77 -17.49 -9.96 5.86
C SER A 77 -18.36 -9.40 7.00
N LYS A 78 -18.34 -10.03 8.17
CA LYS A 78 -19.03 -9.51 9.36
C LYS A 78 -18.41 -8.19 9.83
N ASP A 79 -17.08 -8.15 9.98
CA ASP A 79 -16.37 -7.06 10.66
C ASP A 79 -15.63 -6.10 9.71
N TRP A 80 -15.52 -6.46 8.43
CA TRP A 80 -14.76 -5.71 7.42
C TRP A 80 -15.37 -5.90 6.03
N HIS A 81 -14.97 -5.05 5.10
CA HIS A 81 -15.13 -5.27 3.66
C HIS A 81 -13.77 -5.13 2.95
N ALA A 82 -13.62 -5.75 1.80
CA ALA A 82 -12.43 -5.67 0.99
C ALA A 82 -12.79 -5.36 -0.47
N VAL A 83 -11.94 -4.59 -1.14
CA VAL A 83 -12.06 -4.33 -2.57
C VAL A 83 -10.71 -4.45 -3.25
N GLY A 84 -10.64 -5.23 -4.33
CA GLY A 84 -9.50 -5.30 -5.24
C GLY A 84 -9.65 -4.31 -6.39
N ILE A 85 -8.71 -3.36 -6.51
CA ILE A 85 -8.66 -2.37 -7.58
C ILE A 85 -7.51 -2.77 -8.54
N PRO A 86 -7.81 -3.17 -9.78
CA PRO A 86 -6.80 -3.68 -10.70
C PRO A 86 -5.94 -2.57 -11.31
N TYR A 87 -4.65 -2.86 -11.46
CA TYR A 87 -3.76 -2.11 -12.33
C TYR A 87 -4.01 -2.48 -13.79
N ARG A 88 -3.47 -1.66 -14.72
CA ARG A 88 -3.71 -1.72 -16.16
C ARG A 88 -3.35 -3.06 -16.80
N ASP A 89 -2.45 -3.82 -16.20
CA ASP A 89 -2.07 -5.16 -16.67
C ASP A 89 -3.14 -6.22 -16.38
N ALA A 90 -4.16 -5.89 -15.56
CA ALA A 90 -5.20 -6.78 -15.03
C ALA A 90 -4.68 -8.04 -14.32
N LYS A 91 -3.36 -8.12 -14.07
CA LYS A 91 -2.69 -9.23 -13.37
C LYS A 91 -2.32 -8.84 -11.94
N THR A 92 -2.15 -7.54 -11.70
CA THR A 92 -1.83 -7.00 -10.39
C THR A 92 -3.01 -6.20 -9.85
N CYS A 93 -3.37 -6.41 -8.58
CA CYS A 93 -4.43 -5.66 -7.92
C CYS A 93 -3.93 -5.04 -6.60
N MET A 94 -4.41 -3.84 -6.28
CA MET A 94 -4.34 -3.32 -4.91
C MET A 94 -5.60 -3.75 -4.17
N PHE A 95 -5.45 -4.51 -3.09
CA PHE A 95 -6.55 -4.83 -2.20
C PHE A 95 -6.60 -3.84 -1.04
N ILE A 96 -7.77 -3.26 -0.81
CA ILE A 96 -8.05 -2.38 0.32
C ILE A 96 -8.99 -3.13 1.24
N VAL A 97 -8.55 -3.39 2.46
CA VAL A 97 -9.39 -3.97 3.53
C VAL A 97 -9.76 -2.85 4.49
N LEU A 98 -11.06 -2.60 4.64
CA LEU A 98 -11.58 -1.52 5.47
C LEU A 98 -12.47 -2.14 6.58
N PRO A 99 -12.11 -1.94 7.86
CA PRO A 99 -12.96 -2.33 8.99
C PRO A 99 -14.30 -1.59 8.94
N LYS A 100 -15.38 -2.26 9.37
CA LYS A 100 -16.71 -1.62 9.49
C LYS A 100 -16.79 -0.74 10.74
N GLU A 101 -16.06 -1.10 11.78
CA GLU A 101 -15.94 -0.29 12.99
C GLU A 101 -14.89 0.81 12.78
N LYS A 102 -15.20 2.06 13.16
CA LYS A 102 -14.34 3.23 12.94
C LYS A 102 -12.91 3.08 13.49
N ASN A 103 -12.76 2.37 14.61
CA ASN A 103 -11.47 2.07 15.25
C ASN A 103 -11.11 0.58 15.20
N GLY A 104 -11.72 -0.17 14.27
CA GLY A 104 -11.58 -1.63 14.18
C GLY A 104 -10.31 -2.12 13.47
N LEU A 105 -9.41 -1.23 13.04
CA LEU A 105 -8.24 -1.59 12.25
C LEU A 105 -7.31 -2.57 12.98
N GLU A 106 -7.04 -2.32 14.26
CA GLU A 106 -6.17 -3.19 15.06
C GLU A 106 -6.74 -4.61 15.18
N LYS A 107 -8.04 -4.75 15.47
CA LYS A 107 -8.74 -6.04 15.54
C LYS A 107 -8.66 -6.79 14.20
N VAL A 108 -8.85 -6.08 13.08
CA VAL A 108 -8.73 -6.66 11.74
C VAL A 108 -7.30 -7.15 11.48
N ILE A 109 -6.28 -6.36 11.82
CA ILE A 109 -4.86 -6.74 11.69
C ILE A 109 -4.55 -7.97 12.53
N GLN A 110 -4.97 -8.02 13.80
CA GLN A 110 -4.74 -9.15 14.68
C GLN A 110 -5.42 -10.44 14.19
N SER A 111 -6.56 -10.31 13.50
CA SER A 111 -7.27 -11.44 12.90
C SER A 111 -6.78 -11.85 11.50
N MET A 112 -5.84 -11.10 10.92
CA MET A 112 -5.37 -11.32 9.55
C MET A 112 -4.51 -12.59 9.50
N ASP A 113 -5.09 -13.67 8.99
CA ASP A 113 -4.41 -14.91 8.66
C ASP A 113 -4.49 -15.23 7.16
N TYR A 114 -3.89 -16.34 6.74
CA TYR A 114 -3.97 -16.80 5.35
C TYR A 114 -5.41 -16.98 4.88
N LYS A 115 -6.31 -17.52 5.71
CA LYS A 115 -7.71 -17.77 5.32
C LYS A 115 -8.47 -16.47 5.09
N MET A 116 -8.24 -15.47 5.94
CA MET A 116 -8.79 -14.14 5.78
C MET A 116 -8.22 -13.46 4.54
N PHE A 117 -6.91 -13.56 4.31
CA PHE A 117 -6.26 -13.05 3.11
C PHE A 117 -6.92 -13.61 1.84
N MET A 118 -7.09 -14.93 1.74
CA MET A 118 -7.75 -15.57 0.59
C MET A 118 -9.21 -15.11 0.42
N LYS A 119 -9.93 -14.81 1.52
CA LYS A 119 -11.29 -14.23 1.43
C LYS A 119 -11.29 -12.80 0.87
N CYS A 120 -10.32 -11.97 1.25
CA CYS A 120 -10.11 -10.64 0.65
C CYS A 120 -9.71 -10.78 -0.83
N THR A 121 -8.84 -11.75 -1.06
CA THR A 121 -8.28 -12.34 -2.29
C THR A 121 -9.26 -12.67 -3.40
N LYS A 122 -10.23 -13.51 -3.02
CA LYS A 122 -10.88 -14.50 -3.90
C LYS A 122 -9.91 -15.30 -4.77
N GLU A 123 -8.66 -15.38 -4.35
CA GLU A 123 -7.63 -16.29 -4.88
C GLU A 123 -7.55 -17.51 -3.98
#